data_AF-A0A3B4X9V8-F1
#
_entry.id   AF-A0A3B4X9V8-F1
#
_cell.length_a   1.000
_cell.length_b   1.000
_cell.length_c   1.000
_cell.angle_alpha   90.00
_cell.angle_beta   90.00
_cell.angle_gamma   90.00
#
_symmetry.space_group_name_H-M   'P 1'
#
loop_
_entity.id
_entity.type
_entity.pdbx_description
1 polymer ?
#
loop_
_entity_poly.entity_id
_entity_poly.type
_entity_poly.pdbx_seq_one_letter_code
_entity_poly.pdbx_strand_id
1 'polypeptide(L)'
;IDSSLPLHVLFFPECKGEDRVIQPTADVTAAEGGTVTLDCTFETSDTLNANLFWYKQEENDFPKFLLRRYSGTKNTQDSQENRFNAEVNNKSVPLKIQKLQVSDSAVYYCALRPTVTGNTKTLYKNLWSKDNTILHNIH
;
A
#
# COMPACT_ATOMS: atom_id res chain seq x y z
N ILE A 1 -12.21 -40.37 46.58
CA ILE A 1 -12.32 -38.89 46.52
C ILE A 1 -11.63 -38.52 45.23
N ASP A 2 -12.42 -38.27 44.20
CA ASP A 2 -11.91 -38.02 42.85
C ASP A 2 -11.24 -36.63 42.81
N SER A 3 -10.00 -36.58 42.34
CA SER A 3 -9.14 -35.39 42.41
C SER A 3 -9.02 -34.79 41.03
N SER A 4 -10.05 -34.07 40.58
CA SER A 4 -10.04 -33.36 39.31
C SER A 4 -9.36 -31.99 39.44
N LEU A 5 -8.37 -31.74 38.59
CA LEU A 5 -7.70 -30.43 38.46
C LEU A 5 -8.42 -29.60 37.37
N PRO A 6 -8.67 -28.30 37.57
CA PRO A 6 -9.31 -27.48 36.55
C PRO A 6 -8.33 -27.17 35.41
N LEU A 7 -8.72 -27.51 34.18
CA LEU A 7 -8.05 -27.09 32.95
C LEU A 7 -8.40 -25.62 32.68
N HIS A 8 -7.49 -24.70 33.01
CA HIS A 8 -7.59 -23.31 32.58
C HIS A 8 -7.10 -23.20 31.12
N VAL A 9 -8.05 -23.21 30.18
CA VAL A 9 -7.79 -22.89 28.77
C VAL A 9 -7.59 -21.37 28.67
N LEU A 10 -6.35 -20.93 28.54
CA LEU A 10 -6.04 -19.53 28.24
C LEU A 10 -6.42 -19.27 26.78
N PHE A 11 -7.52 -18.55 26.57
CA PHE A 11 -7.91 -18.06 25.25
C PHE A 11 -6.97 -16.90 24.89
N PHE A 12 -5.94 -17.18 24.08
CA PHE A 12 -5.13 -16.12 23.50
C PHE A 12 -6.03 -15.32 22.54
N PRO A 13 -6.15 -13.99 22.69
CA PRO A 13 -6.76 -13.16 21.66
C PRO A 13 -6.02 -13.44 20.36
N GLU A 14 -6.78 -13.81 19.33
CA GLU A 14 -6.31 -14.11 17.99
C GLU A 14 -5.25 -13.09 17.55
N CYS A 15 -4.02 -13.55 17.31
CA CYS A 15 -2.96 -12.68 16.83
C CYS A 15 -3.37 -12.15 15.45
N LYS A 16 -3.82 -10.89 15.38
CA LYS A 16 -4.11 -10.24 14.10
C LYS A 16 -2.80 -10.10 13.32
N GLY A 17 -2.76 -10.66 12.11
CA GLY A 17 -1.62 -10.54 11.22
C GLY A 17 -1.29 -9.08 10.89
N GLU A 18 0.00 -8.80 10.66
CA GLU A 18 0.48 -7.49 10.26
C GLU A 18 0.03 -7.16 8.82
N ASP A 19 -0.22 -5.87 8.55
CA ASP A 19 -0.53 -5.37 7.22
C ASP A 19 0.70 -5.49 6.30
N ARG A 20 0.53 -6.06 5.10
CA ARG A 20 1.63 -6.28 4.14
C ARG A 20 1.20 -5.90 2.74
N VAL A 21 2.15 -5.40 1.95
CA VAL A 21 1.99 -5.13 0.52
C VAL A 21 3.07 -5.89 -0.24
N ILE A 22 2.67 -6.51 -1.36
CA ILE A 22 3.51 -7.36 -2.18
C ILE A 22 3.39 -6.87 -3.62
N GLN A 23 4.52 -6.40 -4.16
CA GLN A 23 4.67 -6.00 -5.56
C GLN A 23 5.76 -6.86 -6.23
N PRO A 24 5.59 -7.26 -7.50
CA PRO A 24 6.67 -7.90 -8.25
C PRO A 24 7.89 -6.98 -8.32
N THR A 25 9.08 -7.56 -8.16
CA THR A 25 10.36 -6.83 -8.27
C THR A 25 10.90 -6.74 -9.69
N ALA A 26 10.21 -7.34 -10.66
CA ALA A 26 10.62 -7.31 -12.05
C ALA A 26 10.26 -5.96 -12.69
N ASP A 27 11.22 -5.37 -13.38
CA ASP A 27 10.98 -4.17 -14.17
C ASP A 27 10.00 -4.48 -15.32
N VAL A 28 9.07 -3.56 -15.54
CA VAL A 28 8.09 -3.66 -16.62
C VAL A 28 8.45 -2.65 -17.70
N THR A 29 8.78 -3.13 -18.89
CA THR A 29 9.10 -2.29 -20.05
C THR A 29 7.95 -2.30 -21.05
N ALA A 30 7.59 -1.11 -21.56
CA ALA A 30 6.58 -0.96 -22.59
C ALA A 30 6.90 0.24 -23.49
N ALA A 31 6.41 0.21 -24.72
CA ALA A 31 6.59 1.30 -25.68
C ALA A 31 5.62 2.46 -25.41
N GLU A 32 6.01 3.67 -25.86
CA GLU A 32 5.15 4.86 -25.84
C GLU A 32 3.81 4.58 -26.55
N GLY A 33 2.72 5.17 -26.03
CA GLY A 33 1.36 4.91 -26.48
C GLY A 33 0.78 3.57 -26.03
N GLY A 34 1.61 2.69 -25.47
CA GLY A 34 1.22 1.38 -24.96
C GLY A 34 0.34 1.44 -23.70
N THR A 35 0.07 0.25 -23.16
CA THR A 35 -0.64 0.07 -21.89
C THR A 35 0.13 -0.93 -21.04
N VAL A 36 0.28 -0.63 -19.76
CA VAL A 36 0.93 -1.50 -18.78
C VAL A 36 0.00 -1.70 -17.59
N THR A 37 0.18 -2.81 -16.88
CA THR A 37 -0.47 -3.07 -15.60
C THR A 37 0.58 -3.45 -14.59
N LEU A 38 0.62 -2.71 -13.48
CA LEU A 38 1.51 -2.93 -12.36
C LEU A 38 0.74 -3.64 -11.26
N ASP A 39 1.16 -4.84 -10.92
CA ASP A 39 0.47 -5.65 -9.92
C ASP A 39 0.81 -5.20 -8.50
N CYS A 40 -0.21 -5.18 -7.65
CA CYS A 40 -0.07 -4.99 -6.22
C CYS A 40 -1.06 -5.91 -5.51
N THR A 41 -0.56 -6.71 -4.57
CA THR A 41 -1.38 -7.50 -3.66
C THR A 41 -1.12 -7.08 -2.22
N PHE A 42 -2.11 -7.28 -1.36
CA PHE A 42 -2.02 -6.84 0.02
C PHE A 42 -2.67 -7.85 0.98
N GLU A 43 -2.14 -7.89 2.19
CA GLU A 43 -2.67 -8.65 3.31
C GLU A 43 -2.99 -7.67 4.42
N THR A 44 -4.21 -7.69 4.92
CA THR A 44 -4.64 -6.84 6.03
C THR A 44 -5.74 -7.55 6.81
N SER A 45 -5.83 -7.24 8.11
CA SER A 45 -6.93 -7.71 8.95
C SER A 45 -8.23 -6.91 8.73
N ASP A 46 -8.16 -5.72 8.11
CA ASP A 46 -9.31 -4.87 7.80
C ASP A 46 -9.62 -4.86 6.30
N THR A 47 -9.95 -6.03 5.76
CA THR A 47 -10.16 -6.20 4.30
C THR A 47 -11.34 -5.41 3.76
N LEU A 48 -12.31 -5.05 4.61
CA LEU A 48 -13.54 -4.36 4.22
C LEU A 48 -13.38 -2.83 4.17
N ASN A 49 -12.38 -2.28 4.85
CA ASN A 49 -12.16 -0.83 4.96
C ASN A 49 -10.73 -0.40 4.62
N ALA A 50 -10.03 -1.22 3.85
CA ALA A 50 -8.66 -0.93 3.44
C ALA A 50 -8.63 0.29 2.51
N ASN A 51 -7.69 1.20 2.78
CA ASN A 51 -7.35 2.29 1.88
C ASN A 51 -6.12 1.88 1.07
N LEU A 52 -6.22 1.93 -0.25
CA LEU A 52 -5.18 1.51 -1.17
C LEU A 52 -4.69 2.75 -1.93
N PHE A 53 -3.38 3.00 -1.86
CA PHE A 53 -2.76 4.16 -2.45
C PHE A 53 -1.75 3.72 -3.51
N TRP A 54 -1.70 4.49 -4.59
CA TRP A 54 -0.62 4.41 -5.56
C TRP A 54 0.16 5.72 -5.56
N TYR A 55 1.48 5.61 -5.62
CA TYR A 55 2.42 6.71 -5.72
C TYR A 55 3.32 6.51 -6.94
N LYS A 56 3.76 7.63 -7.52
CA LYS A 56 4.77 7.67 -8.57
C LYS A 56 5.99 8.43 -8.05
N GLN A 57 7.17 7.85 -8.16
CA GLN A 57 8.45 8.48 -7.81
C GLN A 57 9.33 8.58 -9.05
N GLU A 58 9.60 9.80 -9.46
CA GLU A 58 10.59 10.12 -10.49
C GLU A 58 12.00 9.98 -9.93
N GLU A 59 12.99 9.84 -10.80
CA GLU A 59 14.39 9.71 -10.39
C GLU A 59 14.81 10.90 -9.52
N ASN A 60 15.41 10.62 -8.36
CA ASN A 60 15.84 11.62 -7.38
C ASN A 60 14.74 12.53 -6.80
N ASP A 61 13.46 12.16 -6.96
CA ASP A 61 12.33 12.87 -6.36
C ASP A 61 11.67 12.05 -5.24
N PHE A 62 10.74 12.63 -4.51
CA PHE A 62 9.93 11.92 -3.51
C PHE A 62 8.69 11.29 -4.15
N PRO A 63 8.14 10.21 -3.57
CA PRO A 63 6.89 9.61 -4.06
C PRO A 63 5.72 10.61 -4.02
N LYS A 64 5.15 10.90 -5.19
CA LYS A 64 3.97 11.77 -5.37
C LYS A 64 2.72 10.93 -5.42
N PHE A 65 1.66 11.38 -4.74
CA PHE A 65 0.37 10.71 -4.76
C PHE A 65 -0.20 10.66 -6.17
N LEU A 66 -0.62 9.47 -6.61
CA LEU A 66 -1.22 9.24 -7.92
C LEU A 66 -2.73 9.06 -7.81
N LEU A 67 -3.17 8.07 -7.01
CA LEU A 67 -4.59 7.80 -6.78
C LEU A 67 -4.82 7.01 -5.50
N ARG A 68 -6.08 7.01 -5.04
CA ARG A 68 -6.57 6.20 -3.92
C ARG A 68 -7.76 5.35 -4.35
N ARG A 69 -7.85 4.14 -3.80
CA ARG A 69 -9.04 3.28 -3.85
C ARG A 69 -9.40 2.79 -2.46
N TYR A 70 -10.66 2.46 -2.29
CA TYR A 70 -11.20 1.93 -1.04
C TYR A 70 -11.80 0.56 -1.31
N SER A 71 -11.46 -0.45 -0.51
CA SER A 71 -11.93 -1.81 -0.78
C SER A 71 -13.44 -1.99 -0.57
N GLY A 72 -14.07 -1.12 0.23
CA GLY A 72 -15.49 -1.21 0.59
C GLY A 72 -16.47 -0.35 -0.20
N THR A 73 -16.05 0.41 -1.21
CA THR A 73 -16.94 1.27 -2.01
C THR A 73 -16.72 1.10 -3.50
N LYS A 74 -17.79 1.23 -4.28
CA LYS A 74 -17.70 1.27 -5.73
C LYS A 74 -16.91 2.51 -6.13
N ASN A 75 -15.81 2.28 -6.85
CA ASN A 75 -14.83 3.24 -7.33
C ASN A 75 -15.42 4.63 -7.63
N THR A 76 -15.14 5.63 -6.79
CA THR A 76 -15.28 7.03 -7.19
C THR A 76 -14.01 7.41 -7.93
N GLN A 77 -14.13 7.65 -9.24
CA GLN A 77 -13.04 8.02 -10.13
C GLN A 77 -12.49 9.40 -9.73
N ASP A 78 -11.61 9.43 -8.73
CA ASP A 78 -10.87 10.61 -8.36
C ASP A 78 -9.48 10.49 -8.98
N SER A 79 -9.39 10.80 -10.28
CA SER A 79 -8.12 10.91 -10.97
C SER A 79 -8.27 11.88 -12.13
N GLN A 80 -7.56 13.00 -12.04
CA GLN A 80 -7.59 14.13 -12.98
C GLN A 80 -7.09 13.80 -14.40
N GLU A 81 -6.71 12.56 -14.70
CA GLU A 81 -6.38 12.13 -16.06
C GLU A 81 -6.82 10.68 -16.28
N ASN A 82 -7.63 10.46 -17.32
CA ASN A 82 -8.25 9.19 -17.70
C ASN A 82 -7.25 8.06 -18.07
N ARG A 83 -5.93 8.27 -17.87
CA ARG A 83 -4.83 7.37 -18.24
C ARG A 83 -4.45 6.39 -17.13
N PHE A 84 -4.60 6.79 -15.87
CA PHE A 84 -4.28 5.98 -14.70
C PHE A 84 -5.55 5.43 -14.07
N ASN A 85 -5.63 4.12 -13.91
CA ASN A 85 -6.75 3.48 -13.25
C ASN A 85 -6.30 2.33 -12.36
N ALA A 86 -6.87 2.22 -11.17
CA ALA A 86 -6.72 1.05 -10.34
C ALA A 86 -8.10 0.54 -9.92
N GLU A 87 -8.24 -0.78 -9.84
CA GLU A 87 -9.48 -1.43 -9.42
C GLU A 87 -9.16 -2.42 -8.31
N VAL A 88 -9.93 -2.39 -7.23
CA VAL A 88 -9.73 -3.29 -6.10
C VAL A 88 -10.41 -4.61 -6.39
N ASN A 89 -9.62 -5.67 -6.46
CA ASN A 89 -10.05 -7.04 -6.68
C ASN A 89 -9.67 -7.88 -5.47
N ASN A 90 -10.56 -7.92 -4.47
CA ASN A 90 -10.35 -8.62 -3.20
C ASN A 90 -9.06 -8.15 -2.47
N LYS A 91 -7.95 -8.88 -2.63
CA LYS A 91 -6.64 -8.60 -2.05
C LYS A 91 -5.63 -8.04 -3.06
N SER A 92 -6.10 -7.55 -4.19
CA SER A 92 -5.29 -7.01 -5.27
C SER A 92 -5.79 -5.64 -5.70
N VAL A 93 -4.88 -4.77 -6.11
CA VAL A 93 -5.17 -3.41 -6.59
C VAL A 93 -4.21 -3.03 -7.72
N PRO A 94 -4.29 -3.69 -8.88
CA PRO A 94 -3.39 -3.41 -9.99
C PRO A 94 -3.58 -1.98 -10.52
N LEU A 95 -2.48 -1.32 -10.85
CA LEU A 95 -2.49 -0.02 -11.52
C LEU A 95 -2.31 -0.20 -13.02
N LYS A 96 -3.35 0.13 -13.77
CA LYS A 96 -3.33 0.22 -15.23
C LYS A 96 -2.96 1.63 -15.67
N ILE A 97 -1.94 1.71 -16.53
CA ILE A 97 -1.49 2.97 -17.13
C ILE A 97 -1.65 2.84 -18.65
N GLN A 98 -2.42 3.74 -19.25
CA GLN A 98 -2.73 3.74 -20.68
C GLN A 98 -2.13 4.97 -21.37
N LYS A 99 -1.90 4.86 -22.69
CA LYS A 99 -1.30 5.93 -23.49
C LYS A 99 0.01 6.38 -22.84
N LEU A 100 0.91 5.41 -22.64
CA LEU A 100 2.18 5.63 -21.97
C LEU A 100 2.96 6.76 -22.62
N GLN A 101 3.59 7.58 -21.80
CA GLN A 101 4.47 8.68 -22.19
C GLN A 101 5.86 8.42 -21.62
N VAL A 102 6.89 9.04 -22.20
CA VAL A 102 8.27 8.94 -21.68
C VAL A 102 8.36 9.40 -20.22
N SER A 103 7.55 10.40 -19.85
CA SER A 103 7.44 10.90 -18.47
C SER A 103 6.83 9.89 -17.49
N ASP A 104 6.21 8.80 -17.95
CA ASP A 104 5.66 7.76 -17.08
C ASP A 104 6.76 6.79 -16.59
N SER A 105 7.99 6.88 -17.11
CA SER A 105 9.14 6.11 -16.63
C SER A 105 9.53 6.57 -15.21
N ALA A 106 9.21 5.74 -14.23
CA ALA A 106 9.32 6.04 -12.81
C ALA A 106 9.16 4.76 -11.98
N VAL A 107 9.42 4.86 -10.67
CA VAL A 107 9.10 3.80 -9.71
C VAL A 107 7.68 4.04 -9.18
N TYR A 108 6.86 2.98 -9.12
CA TYR A 108 5.49 3.06 -8.63
C TYR A 108 5.32 2.24 -7.35
N TYR A 109 4.78 2.87 -6.31
CA TYR A 109 4.57 2.24 -5.01
C TYR A 109 3.10 2.10 -4.68
N CYS A 110 2.73 0.91 -4.21
CA CYS A 110 1.44 0.59 -3.64
C CYS A 110 1.54 0.63 -2.11
N ALA A 111 0.52 1.15 -1.43
CA ALA A 111 0.51 1.22 0.03
C ALA A 111 -0.91 1.06 0.61
N LEU A 112 -0.99 0.46 1.81
CA LEU A 112 -2.22 0.38 2.61
C LEU A 112 -2.46 1.63 3.49
N ARG A 113 -1.43 2.45 3.66
CA ARG A 113 -1.44 3.67 4.48
C ARG A 113 -0.68 4.77 3.76
N PRO A 114 -1.03 6.04 3.95
CA PRO A 114 -0.36 7.13 3.27
C PRO A 114 1.12 7.21 3.68
N THR A 115 2.02 7.24 2.70
CA THR A 115 3.49 7.25 2.92
C THR A 115 4.09 8.65 3.08
N VAL A 116 3.29 9.71 3.11
CA VAL A 116 3.79 11.07 3.32
C VAL A 116 4.09 11.28 4.81
N THR A 117 5.32 10.99 5.22
CA THR A 117 5.97 11.64 6.37
C THR A 117 6.43 13.04 5.98
N GLY A 118 5.51 13.86 5.47
CA GLY A 118 5.71 15.31 5.44
C GLY A 118 5.84 15.75 6.88
N ASN A 119 6.98 16.36 7.23
CA ASN A 119 7.35 16.96 8.52
C ASN A 119 6.19 17.13 9.52
N THR A 120 5.77 16.04 10.15
CA THR A 120 4.85 16.11 11.26
C THR A 120 5.51 16.78 12.45
N LYS A 121 6.77 17.25 12.43
CA LYS A 121 7.36 18.03 13.53
C LYS A 121 6.49 19.23 13.98
N THR A 122 5.64 19.79 13.12
CA THR A 122 4.64 20.79 13.53
C THR A 122 3.40 20.16 14.21
N LEU A 123 3.07 18.91 13.92
CA LEU A 123 1.96 18.12 14.49
C LEU A 123 2.37 17.19 15.66
N TYR A 124 3.64 16.79 15.76
CA TYR A 124 4.17 15.70 16.60
C TYR A 124 4.78 16.19 17.92
N LYS A 125 4.72 17.50 18.21
CA LYS A 125 4.72 17.92 19.63
C LYS A 125 3.56 17.26 20.40
N ASN A 126 2.53 16.78 19.70
CA ASN A 126 1.32 16.33 20.35
C ASN A 126 1.15 14.82 20.51
N LEU A 127 2.00 13.91 20.00
CA LEU A 127 1.72 12.47 20.20
C LEU A 127 2.93 11.53 20.08
N TRP A 128 3.86 11.68 21.03
CA TRP A 128 4.67 10.63 21.68
C TRP A 128 5.33 9.51 20.82
N SER A 129 6.63 9.72 20.62
CA SER A 129 7.68 8.82 20.11
C SER A 129 7.59 7.36 20.60
N LYS A 130 7.81 6.43 19.66
CA LYS A 130 8.78 5.31 19.79
C LYS A 130 9.02 4.64 18.42
N ASP A 131 10.20 4.90 17.86
CA ASP A 131 10.71 4.41 16.57
C ASP A 131 11.18 2.96 16.62
N ASN A 132 11.13 2.26 15.48
CA ASN A 132 11.98 1.10 15.15
C ASN A 132 12.11 1.00 13.62
N THR A 133 13.20 1.51 13.06
CA THR A 133 13.52 1.35 11.62
C THR A 133 14.95 0.83 11.48
N ILE A 134 15.14 -0.28 10.76
CA ILE A 134 16.44 -0.81 10.34
C ILE A 134 16.79 -0.21 8.97
N LEU A 135 18.00 0.34 8.86
CA LEU A 135 18.59 0.91 7.65
C LEU A 135 19.21 -0.18 6.78
N HIS A 136 19.02 -0.11 5.47
CA HIS A 136 19.96 -0.67 4.51
C HIS A 136 20.26 0.37 3.43
N ASN A 137 21.51 0.83 3.40
CA ASN A 137 22.14 1.42 2.22
C ASN A 137 22.67 0.29 1.36
N ILE A 138 22.64 0.45 0.04
CA ILE A 138 23.62 -0.21 -0.84
C ILE A 138 24.11 0.83 -1.86
N HIS A 139 25.42 0.75 -2.09
CA HIS A 139 26.23 1.56 -3.00
C HIS A 139 25.85 1.36 -4.47
#